data_AF-A0A6G8P101-F1
#
_entry.id   AF-A0A6G8P101-F1
#
_cell.length_a   1.000
_cell.length_b   1.000
_cell.length_c   1.000
_cell.angle_alpha   90.00
_cell.angle_beta   90.00
_cell.angle_gamma   90.00
#
_symmetry.space_group_name_H-M   'P 1'
#
loop_
_entity.id
_entity.type
_entity.pdbx_description
1 polymer ?
#
loop_
_entity_poly.entity_id
_entity_poly.type
_entity_poly.pdbx_seq_one_letter_code
_entity_poly.pdbx_strand_id
1 'polypeptide(L)'
;MAKQVTVASGTVFGTLKAAKEHFSKVREATPPGTRLSEPERSDVLDIYGRYCAATAWPAEHAVDVTTEWDNEQRSHGTYAQTKAFAVVTASGSTKVFSMDKALAEIAV
;
A
#
# COMPACT_ATOMS: atom_id res chain seq x y z
N MET A 1 10.02 1.20 -22.30
CA MET A 1 9.99 2.41 -21.45
C MET A 1 10.02 1.95 -20.01
N ALA A 2 10.78 2.61 -19.13
CA ALA A 2 10.75 2.28 -17.70
C ALA A 2 9.40 2.76 -17.15
N LYS A 3 8.62 1.85 -16.54
CA LYS A 3 7.34 2.23 -15.94
C LYS A 3 7.60 3.17 -14.75
N GLN A 4 6.99 4.35 -14.77
CA GLN A 4 7.10 5.37 -13.73
C GLN A 4 5.85 5.36 -12.83
N VAL A 5 6.00 5.85 -11.61
CA VAL A 5 4.89 6.01 -10.66
C VAL A 5 4.87 7.44 -10.16
N THR A 6 3.74 8.13 -10.34
CA THR A 6 3.47 9.43 -9.73
C THR A 6 2.49 9.23 -8.59
N VAL A 7 2.73 9.83 -7.43
CA VAL A 7 1.86 9.76 -6.23
C VAL A 7 1.20 11.11 -5.94
N ALA A 8 0.19 11.12 -5.06
CA ALA A 8 -0.63 12.30 -4.74
C ALA A 8 0.19 13.52 -4.31
N SER A 9 1.29 13.31 -3.59
CA SER A 9 2.24 14.35 -3.16
C SER A 9 2.97 15.04 -4.32
N GLY A 10 2.79 14.55 -5.55
CA GLY A 10 3.50 15.01 -6.74
C GLY A 10 4.87 14.34 -6.91
N THR A 11 5.28 13.47 -5.98
CA THR A 11 6.54 12.72 -6.10
C THR A 11 6.47 11.78 -7.31
N VAL A 12 7.50 11.85 -8.17
CA VAL A 12 7.63 10.99 -9.35
C VAL A 12 8.78 10.03 -9.15
N PHE A 13 8.47 8.74 -9.11
CA PHE A 13 9.45 7.66 -9.11
C PHE A 13 9.73 7.24 -10.55
N GLY A 14 10.94 7.52 -11.04
CA GLY A 14 11.34 7.20 -12.41
C GLY A 14 11.42 5.70 -12.73
N THR A 15 11.29 4.82 -11.72
CA THR A 15 11.15 3.38 -11.93
C THR A 15 10.21 2.77 -10.88
N LEU A 16 9.53 1.68 -11.26
CA LEU A 16 8.77 0.84 -10.32
C LEU A 16 9.63 0.34 -9.15
N LYS A 17 10.91 0.04 -9.38
CA LYS A 17 11.84 -0.41 -8.33
C LYS A 17 12.05 0.69 -7.28
N ALA A 18 12.26 1.94 -7.70
CA ALA A 18 12.44 3.06 -6.79
C ALA A 18 11.20 3.31 -5.93
N ALA A 19 9.99 3.21 -6.52
CA ALA A 19 8.75 3.33 -5.77
C ALA A 19 8.62 2.21 -4.72
N LYS A 20 8.88 0.95 -5.09
CA LYS A 20 8.84 -0.19 -4.17
C LYS A 20 9.82 -0.04 -3.02
N GLU A 21 11.06 0.35 -3.30
CA GLU A 21 12.07 0.59 -2.27
C GLU A 21 11.68 1.71 -1.30
N HIS A 22 11.08 2.78 -1.81
CA HIS A 22 10.58 3.87 -0.98
C HIS A 22 9.48 3.39 -0.02
N PHE A 23 8.39 2.82 -0.54
CA PHE A 23 7.28 2.37 0.30
C PHE A 23 7.64 1.17 1.19
N SER A 24 8.61 0.35 0.80
CA SER A 24 9.17 -0.67 1.69
C SER A 24 9.85 -0.03 2.89
N LYS A 25 10.65 1.03 2.71
CA LYS A 25 11.30 1.73 3.84
C LYS A 25 10.27 2.38 4.76
N VAL A 26 9.23 3.01 4.20
CA VAL A 26 8.11 3.56 4.97
C VAL A 26 7.46 2.46 5.82
N ARG A 27 7.12 1.33 5.20
CA ARG A 27 6.53 0.19 5.89
C ARG A 27 7.41 -0.33 7.02
N GLU A 28 8.71 -0.50 6.78
CA GLU A 28 9.62 -1.00 7.81
C GLU A 28 9.75 -0.01 8.98
N ALA A 29 9.81 1.30 8.70
CA ALA A 29 9.96 2.35 9.71
C ALA A 29 8.70 2.57 10.56
N THR A 30 7.49 2.39 10.02
CA THR A 30 6.23 2.67 10.73
C THR A 30 5.80 1.47 11.59
N PRO A 31 5.73 1.53 12.93
CA PRO A 31 5.32 0.36 13.73
C PRO A 31 3.92 -0.18 13.38
N PRO A 32 3.66 -1.49 13.51
CA PRO A 32 2.32 -2.06 13.34
C PRO A 32 1.29 -1.40 14.26
N GLY A 33 0.10 -1.09 13.73
CA GLY A 33 -0.96 -0.34 14.40
C GLY A 33 -0.78 1.18 14.34
N THR A 34 0.39 1.68 13.94
CA THR A 34 0.65 3.12 13.81
C THR A 34 0.14 3.64 12.47
N ARG A 35 -0.65 4.71 12.54
CA ARG A 35 -1.14 5.43 11.37
C ARG A 35 0.00 6.18 10.67
N LEU A 36 -0.05 6.22 9.35
CA LEU A 36 0.91 6.99 8.56
C LEU A 36 0.67 8.49 8.76
N SER A 37 1.75 9.26 8.76
CA SER A 37 1.73 10.71 8.65
C SER A 37 1.57 11.15 7.19
N GLU A 38 1.24 12.43 6.99
CA GLU A 38 1.46 13.06 5.69
C GLU A 38 2.96 13.24 5.42
N PRO A 39 3.42 13.14 4.17
CA PRO A 39 2.62 12.91 2.94
C PRO A 39 2.31 11.44 2.66
N GLU A 40 2.94 10.49 3.35
CA GLU A 40 2.87 9.07 3.01
C GLU A 40 1.44 8.52 3.09
N ARG A 41 0.63 9.00 4.03
CA ARG A 41 -0.78 8.61 4.15
C ARG A 41 -1.57 8.91 2.88
N SER A 42 -1.51 10.16 2.39
CA SER A 42 -2.21 10.56 1.16
C SER A 42 -1.71 9.78 -0.05
N ASP A 43 -0.39 9.58 -0.14
CA ASP A 43 0.22 8.83 -1.23
C ASP A 43 -0.27 7.38 -1.25
N VAL A 44 -0.33 6.72 -0.09
CA VAL A 44 -0.78 5.33 0.01
C VAL A 44 -2.28 5.18 -0.25
N LEU A 45 -3.12 6.13 0.20
CA LEU A 45 -4.56 6.14 -0.11
C LEU A 45 -4.83 6.30 -1.60
N ASP A 46 -4.10 7.19 -2.26
CA ASP A 46 -4.21 7.42 -3.69
C ASP A 46 -3.73 6.20 -4.51
N ILE A 47 -2.61 5.58 -4.12
CA ILE A 47 -2.15 4.31 -4.70
C ILE A 47 -3.22 3.22 -4.54
N TYR A 48 -3.81 3.08 -3.36
CA TYR A 48 -4.87 2.11 -3.10
C TYR A 48 -6.10 2.36 -3.97
N GLY A 49 -6.56 3.61 -4.07
CA GLY A 49 -7.70 3.99 -4.90
C GLY A 49 -7.46 3.65 -6.38
N ARG A 50 -6.29 4.01 -6.91
CA ARG A 50 -5.90 3.71 -8.30
C ARG A 50 -5.74 2.21 -8.54
N TYR A 51 -5.22 1.46 -7.58
CA TYR A 51 -5.14 0.00 -7.66
C TYR A 51 -6.54 -0.65 -7.70
N CYS A 52 -7.46 -0.22 -6.85
CA CYS A 52 -8.83 -0.72 -6.86
C CYS A 52 -9.53 -0.44 -8.20
N ALA A 53 -9.35 0.77 -8.74
CA ALA A 53 -9.88 1.13 -10.05
C ALA A 53 -9.28 0.28 -11.19
N ALA A 54 -7.97 0.00 -11.15
CA ALA A 54 -7.29 -0.77 -12.18
C ALA A 54 -7.64 -2.28 -12.16
N THR A 55 -7.88 -2.83 -10.97
CA THR A 55 -8.06 -4.29 -10.78
C THR A 55 -9.50 -4.72 -10.54
N ALA A 56 -10.45 -3.78 -10.54
CA ALA A 56 -11.82 -3.98 -10.08
C ALA A 56 -11.90 -4.59 -8.67
N TRP A 57 -10.87 -4.37 -7.84
CA TRP A 57 -10.86 -4.80 -6.46
C TRP A 57 -11.81 -3.91 -5.64
N PRO A 58 -12.54 -4.44 -4.64
CA PRO A 58 -13.50 -3.65 -3.90
C PRO A 58 -12.83 -2.45 -3.21
N ALA A 59 -13.10 -1.27 -3.74
CA ALA A 59 -12.66 0.01 -3.19
C ALA A 59 -13.47 0.29 -1.93
N GLU A 60 -12.88 -0.05 -0.79
CA GLU A 60 -13.48 0.39 0.48
C GLU A 60 -13.24 1.88 0.66
N HIS A 61 -14.17 2.56 1.33
CA HIS A 61 -14.01 3.97 1.67
C HIS A 61 -12.96 4.12 2.77
N ALA A 62 -11.71 4.07 2.34
CA ALA A 62 -10.51 4.22 3.15
C ALA A 62 -10.33 5.69 3.53
N VAL A 63 -10.21 5.95 4.83
CA VAL A 63 -10.03 7.29 5.39
C VAL A 63 -8.65 7.48 6.03
N ASP A 64 -7.93 6.37 6.28
CA ASP A 64 -6.60 6.38 6.89
C ASP A 64 -5.79 5.16 6.43
N VAL A 65 -4.50 5.14 6.77
CA VAL A 65 -3.59 4.02 6.47
C VAL A 65 -2.77 3.70 7.70
N THR A 66 -2.63 2.42 7.99
CA THR A 66 -1.77 1.88 9.05
C THR A 66 -0.87 0.78 8.48
N THR A 67 0.01 0.23 9.32
CA THR A 67 0.70 -1.02 9.02
C THR A 67 0.21 -2.13 9.94
N GLU A 68 0.12 -3.35 9.45
CA GLU A 68 -0.32 -4.51 10.23
C GLU A 68 0.58 -5.72 9.96
N TRP A 69 0.54 -6.68 10.88
CA TRP A 69 1.09 -8.00 10.62
C TRP A 69 0.08 -8.81 9.83
N ASP A 70 0.39 -9.03 8.56
CA ASP A 70 -0.31 -10.03 7.76
C ASP A 70 0.15 -11.42 8.20
N ASN A 71 -0.76 -12.14 8.86
CA ASN A 71 -0.57 -13.50 9.35
C ASN A 71 -1.43 -14.50 8.53
N GLU A 72 -1.96 -14.10 7.38
CA GLU A 72 -2.79 -15.00 6.58
C GLU A 72 -2.04 -16.29 6.23
N GLN A 73 -2.72 -17.42 6.45
CA GLN A 73 -2.18 -18.72 6.14
C GLN A 73 -1.99 -18.82 4.63
N ARG A 74 -0.73 -18.88 4.18
CA ARG A 74 -0.41 -19.10 2.77
C ARG A 74 -0.88 -20.50 2.37
N SER A 75 -1.22 -20.70 1.09
CA SER A 75 -1.74 -21.96 0.53
C SER A 75 -0.94 -23.22 0.84
N HIS A 76 0.34 -23.08 1.24
CA HIS A 76 1.23 -24.18 1.62
C HIS A 76 1.41 -24.35 3.15
N GLY A 77 0.59 -23.71 3.98
CA GLY A 77 0.59 -23.91 5.44
C GLY A 77 1.69 -23.18 6.21
N THR A 78 2.50 -22.34 5.55
CA THR A 78 3.52 -21.52 6.21
C THR A 78 2.90 -20.20 6.66
N TYR A 79 2.88 -19.94 7.98
CA TYR A 79 2.64 -18.61 8.52
C TYR A 79 3.90 -17.77 8.29
N ALA A 80 3.92 -16.98 7.21
CA ALA A 80 4.92 -15.94 7.05
C ALA A 80 4.32 -14.65 7.58
N GLN A 81 4.58 -14.34 8.85
CA GLN A 81 4.23 -13.05 9.44
C GLN A 81 4.98 -11.96 8.67
N THR A 82 4.27 -11.23 7.83
CA THR A 82 4.86 -10.13 7.04
C THR A 82 4.19 -8.83 7.39
N LYS A 83 4.99 -7.79 7.57
CA LYS A 83 4.45 -6.44 7.75
C LYS A 83 3.86 -5.97 6.43
N ALA A 84 2.65 -5.44 6.47
CA ALA A 84 1.93 -4.96 5.30
C ALA A 84 1.26 -3.61 5.59
N PHE A 85 0.91 -2.88 4.54
CA PHE A 85 0.01 -1.74 4.67
C PHE A 85 -1.42 -2.24 4.78
N ALA A 86 -2.20 -1.58 5.64
CA ALA A 86 -3.64 -1.77 5.74
C ALA A 86 -4.33 -0.42 5.61
N VAL A 87 -5.36 -0.37 4.75
CA VAL A 87 -6.25 0.79 4.74
C VAL A 87 -7.23 0.69 5.91
N VAL A 88 -7.57 1.82 6.50
CA VAL A 88 -8.57 1.92 7.57
C VAL A 88 -9.82 2.55 6.98
N THR A 89 -10.95 1.86 7.08
CA THR A 89 -12.24 2.36 6.60
C THR A 89 -12.86 3.36 7.58
N ALA A 90 -13.88 4.08 7.12
CA ALA A 90 -14.68 4.96 8.00
C ALA A 90 -15.31 4.24 9.21
N SER A 91 -15.52 2.91 9.12
CA SER A 91 -16.03 2.09 10.21
C SER A 91 -14.97 1.69 11.25
N GLY A 92 -13.69 1.96 10.97
CA GLY A 92 -12.55 1.52 11.77
C GLY A 92 -12.02 0.14 11.41
N SER A 93 -12.69 -0.61 10.54
CA SER A 93 -12.16 -1.87 9.99
C SER A 93 -10.91 -1.64 9.14
N THR A 94 -9.99 -2.58 9.18
CA THR A 94 -8.75 -2.55 8.42
C THR A 94 -8.73 -3.61 7.32
N LYS A 95 -8.05 -3.31 6.23
CA LYS A 95 -7.88 -4.22 5.10
C LYS A 95 -6.47 -4.15 4.55
N VAL A 96 -5.76 -5.27 4.64
CA VAL A 96 -4.41 -5.43 4.11
C VAL A 96 -4.44 -5.44 2.59
N PHE A 97 -3.45 -4.78 1.97
CA PHE A 97 -3.25 -4.85 0.53
C PHE A 97 -1.76 -4.92 0.17
N SER A 98 -1.48 -5.46 -1.01
CA SER A 98 -0.11 -5.56 -1.52
C SER A 98 0.30 -4.28 -2.22
N MET A 99 1.14 -3.47 -1.55
CA MET A 99 1.75 -2.27 -2.14
C MET A 99 2.53 -2.59 -3.42
N ASP A 100 3.27 -3.70 -3.45
CA ASP A 100 4.04 -4.08 -4.63
C ASP A 100 3.17 -4.37 -5.86
N LYS A 101 2.00 -4.99 -5.67
CA LYS A 101 1.02 -5.22 -6.73
C LYS A 101 0.37 -3.90 -7.13
N ALA A 102 -0.04 -3.09 -6.15
CA ALA A 102 -0.64 -1.78 -6.39
C ALA A 102 0.26 -0.90 -7.26
N LEU A 103 1.53 -0.76 -6.90
CA LEU A 103 2.53 -0.02 -7.67
C LEU A 103 2.72 -0.59 -9.09
N ALA A 104 2.69 -1.92 -9.25
CA ALA A 104 2.88 -2.54 -10.57
C ALA A 104 1.71 -2.28 -11.54
N GLU A 105 0.48 -2.22 -11.00
CA GLU A 105 -0.74 -1.95 -11.78
C GLU A 105 -0.86 -0.48 -12.18
N ILE A 106 -0.47 0.46 -11.30
CA ILE A 106 -0.61 1.91 -11.57
C ILE A 106 0.57 2.51 -12.34
N ALA A 107 1.66 1.76 -12.52
CA ALA A 107 2.85 2.27 -13.19
C ALA A 107 2.65 2.36 -14.70
N VAL A 108 2.96 3.54 -15.26
CA VAL A 108 2.78 3.92 -16.67
C VAL A 108 4.08 4.01 -17.43
#